data_AF-A0A5C9EE72-F1
#
_entry.id   AF-A0A5C9EE72-F1
#
_cell.length_a   1.000
_cell.length_b   1.000
_cell.length_c   1.000
_cell.angle_alpha   90.00
_cell.angle_beta   90.00
_cell.angle_gamma   90.00
#
_symmetry.space_group_name_H-M   'P 1'
#
loop_
_entity.id
_entity.type
_entity.pdbx_description
1 polymer ?
#
loop_
_entity_poly.entity_id
_entity_poly.type
_entity_poly.pdbx_seq_one_letter_code
_entity_poly.pdbx_strand_id
1 'polypeptide(L)'
;MEELKKLYEELHSIPDEDVEARERLWKKILQKHRKSLHDKQKKIDSIIESRVGDLAELVSDLNTLKNSLKEKLNEKKNTEKK
;
A
#
# COMPACT_ATOMS: atom_id res chain seq x y z
N MET A 1 8.29 3.40 15.84
CA MET A 1 9.02 4.68 15.69
C MET A 1 9.69 5.08 16.99
N GLU A 2 8.99 5.02 18.12
CA GLU A 2 9.55 5.34 19.44
C GLU A 2 10.82 4.55 19.79
N GLU A 3 10.85 3.25 19.52
CA GLU A 3 12.04 2.42 19.76
C GLU A 3 13.24 2.83 18.88
N LEU A 4 13.00 3.21 17.62
CA LEU A 4 14.05 3.70 16.72
C LEU A 4 14.61 5.04 17.21
N LYS A 5 13.74 5.94 17.69
CA LYS A 5 14.12 7.22 18.28
C LYS A 5 15.02 7.03 19.49
N LYS A 6 14.66 6.13 20.42
CA LYS A 6 15.48 5.79 21.58
C LYS A 6 16.86 5.27 21.19
N LEU A 7 16.97 4.43 20.16
CA LEU A 7 18.27 3.94 19.69
C LEU A 7 19.13 5.05 19.08
N TYR A 8 18.52 6.00 18.38
CA TYR A 8 19.24 7.18 17.90
C TYR A 8 19.72 8.06 19.06
N GLU A 9 18.91 8.27 20.09
CA GLU A 9 19.30 9.01 21.30
C GLU A 9 20.45 8.30 22.04
N GLU A 10 20.37 6.98 22.18
CA GLU A 10 21.43 6.14 22.75
C GLU A 10 22.74 6.28 21.94
N LEU A 11 22.68 6.28 20.61
CA LEU A 11 23.86 6.46 19.76
C LEU A 11 24.55 7.80 19.97
N HIS A 12 23.78 8.89 20.10
CA HIS A 12 24.34 10.22 20.37
C HIS A 12 24.85 10.39 21.80
N SER A 13 24.51 9.45 22.69
CA SER A 13 25.03 9.41 24.05
C SER A 13 26.36 8.65 24.16
N ILE A 14 26.77 7.92 23.11
CA ILE A 14 28.04 7.20 23.07
C ILE A 14 29.15 8.17 22.62
N PRO A 15 30.25 8.32 23.40
CA PRO A 15 31.38 9.16 23.03
C PRO A 15 31.94 8.81 21.64
N ASP A 16 32.42 9.82 20.92
CA ASP A 16 32.92 9.64 19.54
C ASP A 16 34.12 8.66 19.49
N GLU A 17 34.87 8.53 20.59
CA GLU A 17 36.05 7.65 20.67
C GLU A 17 35.68 6.16 20.79
N ASP A 18 34.47 5.83 21.25
CA ASP A 18 33.99 4.44 21.33
C ASP A 18 33.34 4.02 20.00
N VAL A 19 34.19 3.89 18.99
CA VAL A 19 33.82 3.55 17.62
C VAL A 19 33.09 2.21 17.57
N GLU A 20 33.53 1.20 18.32
CA GLU A 20 32.93 -0.13 18.30
C GLU A 20 31.51 -0.15 18.87
N ALA A 21 31.25 0.58 19.96
CA ALA A 21 29.89 0.69 20.50
C ALA A 21 28.97 1.45 19.52
N ARG A 22 29.44 2.54 18.92
CA ARG A 22 28.69 3.30 17.91
C ARG A 22 28.37 2.46 16.69
N GLU A 23 29.34 1.71 16.16
CA GLU A 23 29.13 0.83 15.00
C GLU A 23 28.13 -0.28 15.30
N ARG A 24 28.22 -0.93 16.47
CA ARG A 24 27.28 -1.98 16.87
C ARG A 24 25.86 -1.44 16.93
N LEU A 25 25.68 -0.27 17.56
CA LEU A 25 24.37 0.34 17.67
C LEU A 25 23.84 0.85 16.32
N TRP A 26 24.70 1.41 15.48
CA TRP A 26 24.34 1.82 14.12
C TRP A 26 23.83 0.65 13.27
N LYS A 27 24.54 -0.50 13.30
CA LYS A 27 24.09 -1.73 12.61
C LYS A 27 22.70 -2.17 13.09
N LYS A 28 22.44 -2.10 14.40
CA LYS A 28 21.12 -2.42 15.00
C LYS A 28 20.03 -1.45 14.52
N ILE A 29 20.32 -0.14 14.48
CA ILE A 29 19.40 0.89 13.95
C ILE A 29 19.05 0.59 12.50
N LEU A 30 20.05 0.35 11.65
CA LEU A 30 19.84 0.07 10.23
C LEU A 30 18.98 -1.18 10.02
N GLN A 31 19.24 -2.26 10.76
CA GLN A 31 18.43 -3.49 10.68
C GLN A 31 16.96 -3.23 11.06
N LYS A 32 16.71 -2.49 12.14
CA LYS A 32 15.34 -2.13 12.56
C LYS A 32 14.67 -1.20 11.57
N HIS A 33 15.38 -0.23 11.02
CA HIS A 33 14.85 0.68 10.01
C HIS A 33 14.46 -0.08 8.74
N ARG A 34 15.35 -0.96 8.25
CA ARG A 34 15.09 -1.82 7.09
C ARG A 34 13.85 -2.70 7.30
N LYS A 35 13.73 -3.33 8.47
CA LYS A 35 12.54 -4.13 8.80
C LYS A 35 11.27 -3.28 8.79
N SER A 36 11.31 -2.09 9.42
CA SER A 36 10.15 -1.20 9.43
C SER A 36 9.76 -0.71 8.03
N LEU A 37 10.73 -0.44 7.15
CA LEU A 37 10.45 -0.07 5.75
C LEU A 37 9.82 -1.24 4.99
N HIS A 38 10.36 -2.45 5.17
CA HIS A 38 9.80 -3.67 4.58
C HIS A 38 8.35 -3.91 5.00
N ASP A 39 8.04 -3.77 6.29
CA ASP A 39 6.68 -3.94 6.80
C ASP A 39 5.72 -2.87 6.26
N LYS A 40 6.19 -1.62 6.11
CA LYS A 40 5.41 -0.55 5.46
C LYS A 40 5.17 -0.84 3.99
N GLN A 41 6.17 -1.32 3.25
CA GLN A 41 6.04 -1.67 1.85
C GLN A 41 4.99 -2.77 1.68
N LYS A 42 5.07 -3.85 2.47
CA LYS A 42 4.04 -4.92 2.46
C LYS A 42 2.63 -4.40 2.69
N LYS A 43 2.46 -3.44 3.59
CA LYS A 43 1.15 -2.84 3.85
C LYS A 43 0.67 -2.02 2.66
N ILE A 44 1.56 -1.27 2.00
CA ILE A 44 1.23 -0.52 0.79
C ILE A 44 0.85 -1.48 -0.34
N ASP A 45 1.63 -2.55 -0.55
CA ASP A 45 1.34 -3.56 -1.58
C ASP A 45 -0.04 -4.18 -1.37
N SER A 46 -0.38 -4.55 -0.13
CA SER A 46 -1.72 -5.08 0.21
C SER A 46 -2.84 -4.07 -0.05
N ILE A 47 -2.63 -2.78 0.21
CA ILE A 47 -3.62 -1.73 -0.10
C ILE A 47 -3.79 -1.61 -1.62
N ILE A 48 -2.70 -1.66 -2.38
CA ILE A 48 -2.73 -1.60 -3.85
C ILE A 48 -3.51 -2.79 -4.41
N GLU A 49 -3.22 -4.00 -3.95
CA GLU A 49 -3.94 -5.22 -4.36
C GLU A 49 -5.44 -5.10 -4.10
N SER A 50 -5.83 -4.66 -2.90
CA SER A 50 -7.24 -4.42 -2.57
C SER A 50 -7.89 -3.40 -3.51
N ARG A 51 -7.23 -2.28 -3.78
CA ARG A 51 -7.77 -1.23 -4.66
C ARG A 51 -7.87 -1.67 -6.11
N VAL A 52 -6.94 -2.49 -6.59
CA VAL A 52 -7.03 -3.11 -7.90
C VAL A 52 -8.24 -4.05 -7.98
N GLY A 53 -8.52 -4.80 -6.91
CA GLY A 53 -9.74 -5.59 -6.78
C GLY A 53 -11.02 -4.75 -6.89
N ASP A 54 -11.14 -3.70 -6.07
CA ASP A 54 -12.28 -2.77 -6.11
C ASP A 54 -12.51 -2.18 -7.52
N LEU A 55 -11.42 -1.82 -8.21
CA LEU A 55 -11.50 -1.29 -9.58
C LEU A 55 -11.97 -2.35 -10.58
N ALA A 56 -11.54 -3.59 -10.43
CA ALA A 56 -11.97 -4.68 -11.30
C ALA A 56 -13.48 -4.95 -11.14
N GLU A 57 -13.98 -4.93 -9.90
CA GLU A 57 -15.41 -5.03 -9.61
C GLU A 57 -16.20 -3.87 -10.23
N LEU A 58 -15.74 -2.63 -10.06
CA LEU A 58 -16.38 -1.46 -10.65
C LEU A 58 -16.44 -1.54 -12.18
N VAL A 59 -15.38 -2.03 -12.83
CA VAL A 59 -15.35 -2.25 -14.29
C VAL A 59 -16.39 -3.31 -14.69
N SER A 60 -16.55 -4.38 -13.90
CA SER A 60 -17.56 -5.41 -14.14
C SER A 60 -18.98 -4.83 -14.04
N ASP A 61 -19.26 -4.03 -13.01
CA ASP A 61 -20.57 -3.39 -12.80
C ASP A 61 -20.91 -2.43 -13.94
N LEU A 62 -19.93 -1.62 -14.39
CA LEU A 62 -20.10 -0.71 -15.52
C LEU A 62 -20.40 -1.46 -16.82
N ASN A 63 -19.72 -2.58 -17.07
CA ASN A 63 -19.99 -3.41 -18.25
C ASN A 63 -21.40 -4.03 -18.20
N THR A 64 -21.82 -4.49 -17.02
CA THR A 64 -23.17 -5.01 -16.80
C THR A 64 -24.22 -3.94 -17.08
N LEU A 65 -24.07 -2.75 -16.49
CA LEU A 65 -24.99 -1.63 -16.72
C LEU A 65 -25.05 -1.21 -18.20
N LYS A 66 -23.88 -1.14 -18.86
CA LYS A 66 -23.79 -0.82 -20.29
C LYS A 66 -24.57 -1.83 -21.14
N ASN A 67 -24.49 -3.12 -20.83
CA ASN A 67 -25.20 -4.16 -21.56
C ASN A 67 -26.72 -4.07 -21.31
N SER A 68 -27.15 -3.90 -20.06
CA SER A 68 -28.58 -3.71 -19.75
C SER A 68 -29.18 -2.47 -20.43
N LEU A 69 -28.42 -1.37 -20.54
CA LEU A 69 -28.85 -0.19 -21.28
C LEU A 69 -28.97 -0.44 -22.79
N LYS A 70 -28.04 -1.20 -23.38
CA LYS A 70 -28.14 -1.60 -24.79
C LYS A 70 -29.37 -2.46 -25.06
N GLU A 71 -29.65 -3.42 -24.17
CA GLU A 71 -30.83 -4.29 -24.26
C GLU A 71 -32.12 -3.47 -24.21
N LYS A 72 -32.28 -2.60 -23.20
CA LYS A 72 -33.44 -1.71 -23.10
C LYS A 72 -33.59 -0.78 -24.31
N LEU A 73 -32.49 -0.26 -24.85
CA LEU A 73 -32.54 0.59 -26.04
C LEU A 73 -33.01 -0.21 -27.28
N ASN A 74 -32.58 -1.46 -27.41
CA ASN A 74 -33.00 -2.33 -28.51
C ASN A 74 -34.48 -2.71 -28.38
N GLU A 75 -34.95 -3.01 -27.16
CA GLU A 75 -36.37 -3.28 -26.88
C GLU A 75 -37.26 -2.08 -27.24
N LYS A 76 -36.85 -0.86 -26.85
CA LYS A 76 -37.56 0.38 -27.20
C LYS A 76 -37.63 0.57 -28.72
N LYS A 77 -36.50 0.39 -29.43
CA LYS A 77 -36.47 0.48 -30.91
C LYS A 77 -37.36 -0.56 -31.60
N ASN A 78 -37.52 -1.73 -31.00
CA ASN A 78 -38.35 -2.80 -31.57
C ASN A 78 -39.85 -2.59 -31.30
N THR A 79 -40.21 -1.92 -30.20
CA THR A 79 -41.60 -1.61 -29.85
C THR A 79 -42.13 -0.39 -30.62
N GLU A 80 -41.28 0.58 -30.96
CA GLU A 80 -41.66 1.73 -31.81
C GLU A 80 -41.82 1.40 -33.31
N LYS A 81 -41.39 0.20 -33.73
CA LYS A 81 -41.45 -0.27 -35.14
C LYS A 81 -42.62 -1.22 -35.42
N LYS A 82 -43.44 -1.55 -34.43
CA LYS A 82 -44.65 -2.39 -34.55
C LYS A 82 -45.90 -1.52 -34.47
#